data_AF-A0A951V7T9-F1
#
_entry.id   AF-A0A951V7T9-F1
#
_cell.length_a   1.000
_cell.length_b   1.000
_cell.length_c   1.000
_cell.angle_alpha   90.00
_cell.angle_beta   90.00
_cell.angle_gamma   90.00
#
_symmetry.space_group_name_H-M   'P 1'
#
loop_
_entity.id
_entity.type
_entity.pdbx_description
1 polymer ?
#
loop_
_entity_poly.entity_id
_entity_poly.type
_entity_poly.pdbx_seq_one_letter_code
_entity_poly.pdbx_strand_id
1 'polypeptide(L)'
;MENFGSQNTREDIYSKAVRAGKRTYFFDVKATRNEELYLTITESKKRFDQQTGKFFFEKHKIFLYREDFDKFQEALQEAFGAIAQAQPEVPQMRREYQQRNTDIDFEDLGGDTPDDKEEQD
;
A
#
# COMPACT_ATOMS: atom_id res chain seq x y z
N MET A 1 2.57 -11.61 -28.75
CA MET A 1 3.59 -10.58 -29.01
C MET A 1 2.80 -9.28 -29.11
N GLU A 2 2.83 -8.37 -28.14
CA GLU A 2 4.00 -7.69 -27.58
C GLU A 2 3.89 -7.52 -26.05
N ASN A 3 5.00 -7.77 -25.38
CA ASN A 3 5.21 -7.60 -23.96
C ASN A 3 5.42 -6.10 -23.70
N PHE A 4 4.47 -5.40 -23.08
CA PHE A 4 4.75 -4.06 -22.53
C PHE A 4 5.59 -4.22 -21.26
N GLY A 5 6.85 -4.58 -21.47
CA GLY A 5 7.86 -4.64 -20.44
C GLY A 5 8.07 -3.27 -19.82
N SER A 6 8.34 -3.29 -18.52
CA SER A 6 9.53 -2.64 -17.96
C SER A 6 9.89 -1.29 -18.61
N GLN A 7 9.16 -0.24 -18.26
CA GLN A 7 9.57 1.13 -18.57
C GLN A 7 9.75 1.89 -17.26
N ASN A 8 10.98 1.79 -16.72
CA ASN A 8 11.58 2.60 -15.66
C ASN A 8 11.29 2.31 -14.18
N THR A 9 11.12 1.04 -13.79
CA THR A 9 11.41 0.65 -12.41
C THR A 9 12.93 0.53 -12.29
N ARG A 10 13.63 1.54 -11.76
CA ARG A 10 14.86 1.22 -11.00
C ARG A 10 14.40 0.16 -10.01
N GLU A 11 14.82 -1.10 -10.19
CA GLU A 11 14.35 -2.22 -9.38
C GLU A 11 14.33 -1.80 -7.91
N ASP A 12 13.14 -1.81 -7.31
CA ASP A 12 13.00 -1.47 -5.90
C ASP A 12 13.83 -2.50 -5.13
N ILE A 13 14.83 -2.02 -4.39
CA ILE A 13 15.79 -2.86 -3.65
C ILE A 13 15.06 -3.72 -2.62
N TYR A 14 13.93 -3.21 -2.12
CA TYR A 14 13.01 -3.92 -1.27
C TYR A 14 11.59 -3.40 -1.54
N SER A 15 10.61 -4.30 -1.52
CA SER A 15 9.20 -3.92 -1.52
C SER A 15 8.40 -4.86 -0.62
N LYS A 16 7.50 -4.27 0.19
CA LYS A 16 6.56 -5.03 1.01
C LYS A 16 5.18 -4.39 0.97
N ALA A 17 4.17 -5.18 0.63
CA ALA A 17 2.77 -4.81 0.74
C ALA A 17 2.17 -5.35 2.05
N VAL A 18 1.37 -4.52 2.73
CA VAL A 18 0.61 -4.86 3.93
C VAL A 18 -0.86 -4.49 3.67
N ARG A 19 -1.71 -5.49 3.47
CA ARG A 19 -3.16 -5.29 3.38
C ARG A 19 -3.76 -5.13 4.78
N ALA A 20 -4.72 -4.21 4.91
CA ALA A 20 -5.43 -3.89 6.14
C ALA A 20 -6.87 -3.50 5.81
N GLY A 21 -7.72 -4.49 5.54
CA GLY A 21 -9.11 -4.26 5.12
C GLY A 21 -9.18 -3.53 3.77
N LYS A 22 -9.77 -2.33 3.74
CA LYS A 22 -9.91 -1.51 2.51
C LYS A 22 -8.65 -0.72 2.11
N ARG A 23 -7.58 -0.83 2.91
CA ARG A 23 -6.32 -0.11 2.71
C ARG A 23 -5.21 -1.12 2.44
N THR A 24 -4.28 -0.76 1.57
CA THR A 24 -3.02 -1.47 1.36
C THR A 24 -1.88 -0.48 1.53
N TYR A 25 -0.93 -0.80 2.39
CA TYR A 25 0.29 -0.03 2.59
C TYR A 25 1.43 -0.69 1.81
N PHE A 26 2.20 0.09 1.07
CA PHE A 26 3.38 -0.34 0.34
C PHE A 26 4.60 0.33 0.95
N PHE A 27 5.63 -0.45 1.25
CA PHE A 27 6.90 0.00 1.79
C PHE A 27 7.99 -0.37 0.79
N ASP A 28 8.44 0.62 0.01
CA ASP A 28 9.40 0.42 -1.06
C ASP A 28 10.72 1.13 -0.75
N VAL A 29 11.85 0.43 -0.81
CA VAL A 29 13.19 1.03 -0.72
C VAL A 29 13.71 1.23 -2.13
N LYS A 30 14.01 2.49 -2.47
CA LYS A 30 14.46 2.90 -3.80
C LYS A 30 15.80 3.63 -3.71
N ALA A 31 16.54 3.65 -4.81
CA ALA A 31 17.77 4.42 -4.93
C ALA A 31 17.56 5.69 -5.79
N THR A 32 18.18 6.80 -5.39
CA THR A 32 18.26 8.01 -6.22
C THR A 32 19.25 7.82 -7.38
N ARG A 33 19.46 8.86 -8.19
CA ARG A 33 20.50 8.84 -9.23
C ARG A 33 21.92 8.74 -8.66
N ASN A 34 22.12 9.16 -7.40
CA ASN A 34 23.39 9.14 -6.70
C ASN A 34 23.56 7.87 -5.84
N GLU A 35 22.74 6.84 -6.08
CA GLU A 35 22.74 5.58 -5.32
C GLU A 35 22.37 5.72 -3.83
N GLU A 36 21.86 6.88 -3.41
CA GLU A 36 21.35 7.07 -2.06
C GLU A 36 19.99 6.40 -1.90
N LEU A 37 19.82 5.67 -0.79
CA LEU A 37 18.60 4.93 -0.51
C LEU A 37 17.56 5.80 0.22
N TYR A 38 16.31 5.66 -0.18
CA TYR A 38 15.17 6.32 0.45
C TYR A 38 13.97 5.37 0.52
N LEU A 39 13.07 5.62 1.48
CA LEU A 39 11.86 4.85 1.68
C LEU A 39 10.68 5.59 1.05
N THR A 40 9.86 4.87 0.29
CA THR A 40 8.54 5.32 -0.15
C THR A 40 7.48 4.53 0.61
N ILE A 41 6.62 5.23 1.34
CA ILE A 41 5.45 4.64 1.99
C ILE A 41 4.22 5.08 1.20
N THR A 42 3.50 4.14 0.61
CA THR A 42 2.26 4.43 -0.12
C THR A 42 1.08 3.78 0.58
N GLU A 43 0.08 4.56 0.95
CA GLU A 43 -1.23 4.06 1.31
C GLU A 43 -2.13 4.08 0.07
N SER A 44 -2.74 2.96 -0.28
CA SER A 44 -3.80 2.86 -1.30
C SER A 44 -5.10 2.45 -0.64
N LYS A 45 -6.14 3.28 -0.75
CA LYS A 45 -7.44 3.05 -0.14
C LYS A 45 -8.51 2.88 -1.21
N LYS A 46 -9.22 1.74 -1.18
CA LYS A 46 -10.39 1.52 -2.03
C LYS A 46 -11.54 2.40 -1.55
N ARG A 47 -12.01 3.29 -2.42
CA ARG A 47 -13.15 4.18 -2.23
C ARG A 47 -14.26 3.81 -3.21
N PHE A 48 -15.49 4.11 -2.82
CA PHE A 48 -16.67 4.01 -3.66
C PHE A 48 -17.16 5.42 -3.93
N ASP A 49 -17.30 5.76 -5.20
CA ASP A 49 -17.92 7.00 -5.64
C ASP A 49 -19.43 6.78 -5.74
N GLN A 50 -20.19 7.51 -4.93
CA GLN A 50 -21.66 7.41 -4.90
C GLN A 50 -22.32 8.03 -6.13
N GLN A 51 -21.66 8.96 -6.83
CA GLN A 51 -22.24 9.64 -7.98
C GLN A 51 -22.07 8.80 -9.25
N THR A 52 -20.91 8.18 -9.42
CA THR A 52 -20.60 7.35 -10.59
C THR A 52 -20.89 5.87 -10.36
N GLY A 53 -21.09 5.45 -9.10
CA GLY A 53 -21.29 4.05 -8.72
C GLY A 53 -20.03 3.19 -8.89
N LYS A 54 -18.86 3.79 -9.12
CA LYS A 54 -17.62 3.10 -9.41
C LYS A 54 -16.69 3.09 -8.20
N PHE A 55 -15.85 2.05 -8.12
CA PHE A 55 -14.75 2.03 -7.15
C PHE A 55 -13.52 2.70 -7.74
N PHE A 56 -12.76 3.40 -6.89
CA PHE A 56 -11.47 3.97 -7.26
C PHE A 56 -10.48 3.83 -6.08
N PHE A 57 -9.19 3.97 -6.36
CA PHE A 57 -8.15 3.91 -5.34
C PHE A 57 -7.58 5.29 -5.07
N GLU A 58 -7.74 5.76 -3.84
CA GLU A 58 -7.11 6.97 -3.32
C GLU A 58 -5.71 6.62 -2.80
N LYS A 59 -4.67 7.25 -3.35
CA LYS A 59 -3.27 6.98 -2.97
C LYS A 59 -2.67 8.16 -2.21
N HIS A 60 -2.11 7.91 -1.04
CA HIS A 60 -1.27 8.85 -0.30
C HIS A 60 0.16 8.33 -0.30
N LYS A 61 1.13 9.19 -0.63
CA LYS A 61 2.53 8.80 -0.75
C LYS A 61 3.40 9.70 0.10
N ILE A 62 4.30 9.08 0.86
CA ILE A 62 5.32 9.73 1.68
C ILE A 62 6.68 9.28 1.15
N PHE A 63 7.59 10.24 0.98
CA PHE A 63 9.00 9.98 0.73
C PHE A 63 9.78 10.31 1.99
N LEU A 64 10.62 9.38 2.43
CA LEU A 64 11.45 9.54 3.60
C LEU A 64 12.90 9.30 3.19
N TYR A 65 13.76 10.28 3.46
CA TYR A 65 15.19 10.23 3.16
C TYR A 65 15.99 9.81 4.39
N ARG A 66 17.20 9.31 4.16
CA ARG A 66 18.02 8.63 5.17
C ARG A 66 18.32 9.49 6.40
N GLU A 67 18.51 10.78 6.21
CA GLU A 67 18.79 11.77 7.26
C GLU A 67 17.65 11.90 8.29
N ASP A 68 16.42 11.54 7.91
CA ASP A 68 15.22 11.68 8.74
C ASP A 68 14.76 10.36 9.38
N PHE A 69 15.41 9.23 9.05
CA PHE A 69 14.96 7.89 9.46
C PHE A 69 14.84 7.73 10.98
N ASP A 70 15.86 8.14 11.73
CA ASP A 70 15.89 7.95 13.18
C ASP A 70 14.78 8.77 13.87
N LYS A 71 14.65 10.04 13.48
CA LYS A 71 13.61 10.94 14.03
C LYS A 71 12.20 10.46 13.67
N PHE A 72 12.01 10.00 12.44
CA PHE A 72 10.72 9.49 11.99
C PHE A 72 10.36 8.20 12.72
N GLN A 73 11.31 7.27 12.90
CA GLN A 73 11.10 6.01 13.60
C GLN A 73 10.74 6.25 15.08
N GLU A 74 11.47 7.13 15.77
CA GLU A 74 11.21 7.49 17.16
C GLU A 74 9.81 8.08 17.31
N ALA A 75 9.46 9.10 16.53
CA ALA A 75 8.13 9.72 16.58
C ALA A 75 7.00 8.73 16.26
N LEU A 76 7.22 7.82 15.30
CA LEU A 76 6.25 6.78 14.95
C LEU A 76 6.04 5.78 16.09
N GLN A 77 7.12 5.34 16.75
CA GLN A 77 7.05 4.44 17.90
C GLN A 77 6.36 5.10 19.10
N GLU A 78 6.67 6.35 19.39
CA GLU A 78 6.01 7.13 20.44
C GLU A 78 4.51 7.26 20.18
N ALA A 79 4.12 7.57 18.93
CA ALA A 79 2.72 7.65 18.54
C ALA A 79 1.99 6.32 18.75
N PHE A 80 2.60 5.19 18.39
CA PHE A 80 2.03 3.86 18.68
C PHE A 80 1.88 3.59 20.18
N GLY A 81 2.89 3.97 20.98
CA GLY A 81 2.84 3.86 22.43
C GLY A 81 1.71 4.68 23.05
N ALA A 82 1.55 5.93 22.61
CA ALA A 82 0.48 6.81 23.06
C ALA A 82 -0.91 6.24 22.75
N ILE A 83 -1.10 5.68 21.54
CA ILE A 83 -2.35 5.01 21.16
C ILE A 83 -2.61 3.78 22.05
N ALA A 84 -1.60 2.93 22.27
CA ALA A 84 -1.76 1.72 23.08
C ALA A 84 -2.10 2.03 24.55
N GLN A 85 -1.56 3.12 25.10
CA GLN A 85 -1.89 3.57 26.45
C GLN A 85 -3.31 4.14 26.54
N ALA A 86 -3.74 4.92 25.53
CA ALA A 86 -5.08 5.49 25.49
C ALA A 86 -6.17 4.46 25.18
N GLN A 87 -5.83 3.42 24.41
CA GLN A 87 -6.73 2.37 23.94
C GLN A 87 -6.08 1.00 24.17
N PRO A 88 -6.09 0.47 25.41
CA PRO A 88 -5.57 -0.87 25.68
C PRO A 88 -6.35 -1.92 24.89
N GLU A 89 -5.67 -2.64 24.00
CA GLU A 89 -6.30 -3.66 23.16
C GLU A 89 -6.94 -4.77 24.01
N VAL A 90 -8.21 -5.08 23.76
CA VAL A 90 -8.85 -6.29 24.28
C VAL A 90 -8.34 -7.48 23.45
N PRO A 91 -7.81 -8.57 24.05
CA PRO A 91 -7.14 -9.67 23.33
C PRO A 91 -7.92 -10.31 22.17
N GLN A 92 -9.24 -10.19 22.17
CA GLN A 92 -10.12 -10.71 21.11
C GLN A 92 -9.97 -9.95 19.78
N MET A 93 -9.80 -8.61 19.80
CA MET A 93 -9.64 -7.81 18.58
C MET A 93 -8.37 -8.18 17.81
N ARG A 94 -7.28 -8.44 18.53
CA ARG A 94 -5.96 -8.73 17.93
C ARG A 94 -5.96 -10.00 17.07
N ARG A 95 -6.71 -11.04 17.48
CA ARG A 95 -6.84 -12.30 16.72
C ARG A 95 -7.65 -12.11 15.44
N GLU A 96 -8.73 -11.34 15.47
CA GLU A 96 -9.56 -11.07 14.30
C GLU A 96 -8.85 -10.21 13.24
N TYR A 97 -7.95 -9.31 13.65
CA TYR A 97 -7.11 -8.56 12.72
C TYR A 97 -6.07 -9.45 12.04
N GLN A 98 -5.45 -10.37 12.78
CA GLN A 98 -4.44 -11.28 12.22
C GLN A 98 -5.06 -12.29 11.22
N GLN A 99 -6.24 -12.83 11.52
CA GLN A 99 -6.93 -13.79 10.64
C GLN A 99 -7.43 -13.16 9.33
N ARG A 100 -7.88 -11.90 9.34
CA ARG A 100 -8.30 -11.21 8.09
C ARG A 100 -7.16 -10.87 7.13
N ASN A 101 -5.91 -10.90 7.61
CA ASN A 101 -4.75 -10.53 6.80
C ASN A 101 -4.12 -11.71 6.06
N THR A 102 -4.55 -12.96 6.29
CA THR A 102 -3.93 -14.17 5.71
C THR A 102 -4.66 -14.75 4.50
N ASP A 103 -5.92 -14.37 4.24
CA ASP A 103 -6.79 -15.09 3.29
C ASP A 103 -7.14 -14.26 2.04
N ILE A 104 -6.15 -13.70 1.32
CA ILE A 104 -6.43 -13.03 0.04
C ILE A 104 -5.36 -13.30 -1.01
N ASP A 105 -5.73 -14.08 -2.02
CA ASP A 105 -4.90 -14.46 -3.18
C ASP A 105 -4.52 -13.27 -4.07
N PHE A 106 -3.42 -13.45 -4.80
CA PHE A 106 -2.82 -12.46 -5.72
C PHE A 106 -3.73 -12.14 -6.91
N GLU A 107 -4.69 -13.00 -7.24
CA GLU A 107 -5.64 -12.84 -8.35
C GLU A 107 -6.71 -11.76 -8.10
N ASP A 108 -6.98 -11.39 -6.84
CA ASP A 108 -7.95 -10.33 -6.48
C ASP A 108 -7.37 -8.90 -6.63
N LEU A 109 -6.19 -8.77 -7.27
CA LEU A 109 -5.55 -7.50 -7.58
C LEU A 109 -6.16 -6.76 -8.77
N GLY A 110 -7.29 -7.23 -9.31
CA GLY A 110 -8.07 -6.49 -10.30
C GLY A 110 -7.22 -6.07 -11.50
N GLY A 111 -6.80 -7.04 -12.31
CA GLY A 111 -6.56 -6.71 -13.71
C GLY A 111 -7.88 -6.22 -14.28
N ASP A 112 -7.99 -4.91 -14.53
CA ASP A 112 -9.10 -4.34 -15.29
C ASP A 112 -9.22 -5.11 -16.61
N THR A 113 -10.22 -5.97 -16.72
CA THR A 113 -10.70 -6.43 -18.02
C THR A 113 -11.43 -5.24 -18.64
N PRO A 114 -10.99 -4.70 -19.80
CA PRO A 114 -11.76 -3.69 -20.49
C PRO A 114 -13.00 -4.37 -21.05
N ASP A 115 -14.14 -4.10 -20.43
CA ASP A 115 -15.45 -4.30 -21.01
C ASP A 115 -15.70 -3.09 -21.92
N ASP A 116 -15.56 -3.25 -23.24
CA ASP A 116 -16.36 -2.54 -24.23
C ASP A 116 -16.14 -3.10 -25.65
N LYS A 117 -17.15 -3.88 -26.09
CA LYS A 117 -17.83 -3.87 -27.40
C LYS A 117 -17.01 -4.10 -28.68
N GLU A 118 -17.28 -5.22 -29.34
CA GLU A 118 -17.37 -5.27 -30.80
C GLU A 118 -18.79 -5.65 -31.25
N GLU A 119 -19.24 -4.86 -32.21
CA GLU A 119 -20.48 -4.84 -32.97
C GLU A 119 -20.35 -5.84 -34.14
N GLN A 120 -21.27 -6.79 -34.27
CA GLN A 120 -21.65 -7.51 -35.49
C GLN A 120 -23.17 -7.72 -35.35
N ASP A 121 -24.05 -7.32 -36.27
CA ASP A 121 -24.01 -7.40 -37.74
C ASP A 121 -24.37 -6.08 -38.47
#